data_AF-A0A137SQV2-F1
#
_entry.id   AF-A0A137SQV2-F1
#
_cell.length_a   1.000
_cell.length_b   1.000
_cell.length_c   1.000
_cell.angle_alpha   90.00
_cell.angle_beta   90.00
_cell.angle_gamma   90.00
#
_symmetry.space_group_name_H-M   'P 1'
#
loop_
_entity.id
_entity.type
_entity.pdbx_description
1 polymer ?
#
loop_
_entity_poly.entity_id
_entity_poly.type
_entity_poly.pdbx_seq_one_letter_code
_entity_poly.pdbx_strand_id
1 'polypeptide(L)'
;DPKDQIRVIDLYHKSGSMSKSEFVRARLLGEHFKVITVDKSAVEYYRKLSELTAQVYKIGVNYNQVVRLMRLYTAEKSIQTLLRELIGLTKELTALQEKAVSLTIDYRER
;
A
#
# COMPACT_ATOMS: atom_id res chain seq x y z
N ASP A 1 26.36 32.32 5.59
CA ASP A 1 25.15 32.67 6.35
C ASP A 1 24.59 31.40 7.01
N PRO A 2 24.02 31.45 8.24
CA PRO A 2 23.38 30.28 8.87
C PRO A 2 22.32 29.59 7.98
N LYS A 3 21.62 30.34 7.12
CA LYS A 3 20.65 29.80 6.15
C LYS A 3 21.31 28.96 5.07
N ASP A 4 22.47 29.37 4.58
CA ASP A 4 23.24 28.62 3.59
C ASP A 4 23.78 27.31 4.18
N GLN A 5 24.18 27.33 5.45
CA GLN A 5 24.63 26.13 6.14
C GLN A 5 23.51 25.08 6.24
N ILE A 6 22.29 25.49 6.60
CA ILE A 6 21.12 24.61 6.64
C ILE A 6 20.82 24.06 5.25
N ARG A 7 20.84 24.92 4.23
CA ARG A 7 20.59 24.52 2.83
C ARG A 7 21.60 23.48 2.34
N VAL A 8 22.88 23.63 2.65
CA VAL A 8 23.93 22.67 2.25
C VAL A 8 23.75 21.33 2.96
N ILE A 9 23.35 21.34 4.24
CA ILE A 9 23.05 20.12 5.00
C ILE A 9 21.85 19.37 4.39
N ASP A 10 20.79 20.07 4.04
CA ASP A 10 19.62 19.46 3.37
C ASP A 10 19.97 18.86 2.01
N LEU A 11 20.81 19.53 1.22
CA LEU A 11 21.25 19.03 -0.07
C LEU A 11 22.12 17.77 0.08
N TYR A 12 22.95 17.70 1.13
CA TYR A 12 23.70 16.48 1.46
C TYR A 12 22.77 15.32 1.84
N HIS A 13 21.78 15.55 2.69
CA HIS A 13 20.80 14.52 3.03
C HIS A 13 20.01 14.04 1.82
N LYS A 14 19.71 14.94 0.87
CA LYS A 14 19.01 14.62 -0.38
C LYS A 14 19.90 13.96 -1.43
N SER A 15 21.23 14.03 -1.32
CA SER A 15 22.14 13.49 -2.33
C SER A 15 22.35 11.99 -2.22
N GLY A 16 22.13 11.40 -1.04
CA GLY A 16 22.47 10.00 -0.77
C GLY A 16 23.98 9.71 -0.77
N SER A 17 24.83 10.74 -0.69
CA SER A 17 26.29 10.57 -0.67
C SER A 17 26.76 9.91 0.63
N MET A 18 27.76 9.03 0.54
CA MET A 18 28.25 8.24 1.68
C MET A 18 28.93 9.12 2.74
N SER A 19 29.49 10.26 2.32
CA SER A 19 30.11 11.22 3.25
C SER A 19 29.91 12.68 2.82
N LYS A 20 30.06 13.60 3.77
CA LYS A 20 30.02 15.05 3.50
C LYS A 20 31.13 15.48 2.53
N SER A 21 32.32 14.90 2.66
CA SER A 21 33.47 15.20 1.81
C SER A 21 33.24 14.80 0.36
N GLU A 22 32.63 13.62 0.13
CA GLU A 22 32.24 13.15 -1.19
C GLU A 22 31.19 14.08 -1.82
N PHE A 23 30.17 14.46 -1.05
CA PHE A 23 29.14 15.39 -1.51
C PHE A 23 29.71 16.75 -1.92
N VAL A 24 30.59 17.33 -1.08
CA VAL A 24 31.24 18.62 -1.37
C VAL A 24 32.13 18.51 -2.60
N ARG A 25 32.92 17.44 -2.73
CA ARG A 25 33.77 17.21 -3.92
C ARG A 25 32.94 17.16 -5.19
N ALA A 26 31.85 16.39 -5.21
CA ALA A 26 30.96 16.28 -6.37
C ALA A 26 30.35 17.63 -6.78
N ARG A 27 29.99 18.48 -5.82
CA ARG A 27 29.46 19.84 -6.10
C ARG A 27 30.54 20.78 -6.63
N LEU A 28 31.76 20.73 -6.09
CA LEU A 28 32.88 21.55 -6.55
C LEU A 28 33.35 21.17 -7.96
N LEU A 29 33.29 19.89 -8.31
CA LEU A 29 33.66 19.38 -9.63
C LEU A 29 32.55 19.56 -10.68
N GLY A 30 31.42 20.20 -10.32
CA GLY A 30 30.33 20.47 -11.25
C GLY A 30 29.53 19.24 -11.66
N GLU A 31 29.60 18.14 -10.89
CA GLU A 31 28.85 16.92 -11.20
C GLU A 31 27.34 17.17 -11.10
N HIS A 32 26.59 16.64 -12.07
CA HIS A 32 25.13 16.75 -12.12
C HIS A 32 24.48 16.33 -10.80
N PHE A 33 23.68 17.24 -10.23
CA PHE A 33 22.92 16.98 -9.02
C PHE A 33 21.43 16.84 -9.34
N LYS A 34 20.95 15.60 -9.37
CA LYS A 34 19.53 15.29 -9.55
C LYS A 34 19.00 14.60 -8.29
N VAL A 35 18.16 15.30 -7.54
CA VAL A 35 17.44 14.70 -6.40
C VAL A 35 16.16 14.07 -6.93
N ILE A 36 16.03 12.76 -6.79
CA ILE A 36 14.76 12.05 -7.01
C ILE A 36 14.16 11.82 -5.62
N THR A 37 13.19 12.64 -5.23
CA THR A 37 12.45 12.43 -3.99
C THR A 37 11.35 11.40 -4.22
N VAL A 38 11.38 10.32 -3.45
CA VAL A 38 10.26 9.39 -3.37
C VAL A 38 9.32 9.90 -2.30
N ASP A 39 8.06 10.16 -2.68
CA ASP A 39 6.99 10.41 -1.72
C ASP A 39 6.76 9.14 -0.89
N LYS A 40 7.34 9.12 0.32
CA LYS A 40 7.29 7.96 1.22
C LYS A 40 5.85 7.64 1.63
N SER A 41 4.99 8.66 1.77
CA SER A 41 3.56 8.48 2.05
C SER A 41 2.84 7.80 0.91
N ALA A 42 3.11 8.20 -0.34
CA ALA A 42 2.54 7.54 -1.51
C ALA A 42 2.98 6.08 -1.60
N VAL A 43 4.27 5.78 -1.39
CA VAL A 43 4.77 4.40 -1.39
C VAL A 43 4.11 3.55 -0.31
N GLU A 44 3.97 4.07 0.91
CA GLU A 44 3.33 3.34 2.00
C GLU A 44 1.84 3.10 1.72
N TYR A 45 1.13 4.10 1.18
CA TYR A 45 -0.27 3.98 0.78
C TYR A 45 -0.45 2.87 -0.27
N TYR A 46 0.31 2.90 -1.37
CA TYR A 46 0.20 1.89 -2.43
C TYR A 46 0.53 0.48 -1.94
N ARG A 47 1.52 0.33 -1.04
CA ARG A 47 1.84 -0.97 -0.42
C ARG A 47 0.63 -1.50 0.36
N LYS A 48 0.06 -0.70 1.26
CA LYS A 48 -1.11 -1.09 2.08
C LYS A 48 -2.34 -1.41 1.22
N LEU A 49 -2.60 -0.62 0.18
CA LEU A 49 -3.72 -0.84 -0.74
C LEU A 49 -3.54 -2.15 -1.53
N SER A 50 -2.31 -2.46 -1.95
CA SER A 50 -1.99 -3.71 -2.65
C SER A 50 -2.22 -4.93 -1.74
N GLU A 51 -1.87 -4.84 -0.46
CA GLU A 51 -2.12 -5.88 0.54
C GLU A 51 -3.62 -6.13 0.76
N LEU A 52 -4.43 -5.07 0.82
CA LEU A 52 -5.89 -5.19 0.90
C LEU A 52 -6.46 -5.84 -0.37
N THR A 53 -5.95 -5.47 -1.54
CA THR A 53 -6.38 -6.04 -2.83
C THR A 53 -6.07 -7.54 -2.92
N ALA A 54 -4.91 -7.98 -2.43
CA ALA A 54 -4.56 -9.39 -2.36
C ALA A 54 -5.50 -10.19 -1.43
N GLN A 55 -5.91 -9.61 -0.31
CA GLN A 55 -6.88 -10.23 0.60
C GLN A 55 -8.27 -10.35 -0.03
N VAL A 56 -8.73 -9.30 -0.72
CA VAL A 56 -9.99 -9.32 -1.49
C VAL A 56 -9.98 -10.45 -2.53
N TYR A 57 -8.87 -10.61 -3.26
CA TYR A 57 -8.73 -11.70 -4.23
C TYR A 57 -8.86 -13.08 -3.58
N LYS A 58 -8.17 -13.29 -2.44
CA LYS A 58 -8.24 -14.56 -1.69
C LYS A 58 -9.67 -14.89 -1.25
N ILE A 59 -10.40 -13.91 -0.71
CA ILE A 59 -11.82 -14.08 -0.35
C ILE A 59 -12.66 -14.38 -1.58
N GLY A 60 -12.42 -13.69 -2.69
CA GLY A 60 -13.13 -13.92 -3.95
C GLY A 60 -12.99 -15.36 -4.48
N VAL A 61 -11.81 -15.97 -4.35
CA VAL A 61 -11.61 -17.38 -4.68
C VAL A 61 -12.49 -18.30 -3.82
N ASN A 62 -12.50 -18.09 -2.50
CA ASN A 62 -13.34 -18.86 -1.57
C ASN A 62 -14.84 -18.63 -1.85
N TYR A 63 -15.23 -17.39 -2.11
CA TYR A 63 -16.61 -17.03 -2.43
C TYR A 63 -17.11 -17.79 -3.66
N ASN A 64 -16.30 -17.81 -4.74
CA ASN A 64 -16.63 -18.56 -5.95
C ASN A 64 -16.72 -20.08 -5.69
N GLN A 65 -15.85 -20.63 -4.83
CA GLN A 65 -15.93 -22.04 -4.45
C GLN A 65 -17.25 -22.37 -3.74
N VAL A 66 -17.65 -21.57 -2.75
CA VAL A 66 -18.92 -21.76 -2.03
C VAL A 66 -20.11 -21.68 -2.98
N VAL A 67 -20.16 -20.69 -3.88
CA VAL A 67 -21.23 -20.57 -4.89
C VAL A 67 -21.29 -21.79 -5.81
N ARG A 68 -20.13 -22.30 -6.26
CA ARG A 68 -20.07 -23.53 -7.07
C ARG A 68 -20.57 -24.74 -6.30
N LEU A 69 -20.23 -24.90 -5.02
CA LEU A 69 -20.72 -25.98 -4.19
C LEU A 69 -22.24 -25.89 -3.97
N MET A 70 -22.78 -24.69 -3.76
CA MET A 70 -24.23 -24.47 -3.63
C MET A 70 -24.98 -24.90 -4.89
N ARG A 71 -24.40 -24.67 -6.08
CA ARG A 71 -25.00 -25.13 -7.35
C ARG A 71 -25.01 -26.65 -7.48
N LEU A 72 -24.07 -27.36 -6.86
CA LEU A 72 -23.90 -28.81 -6.98
C LEU A 72 -24.73 -29.61 -5.97
N TYR A 73 -24.98 -29.06 -4.78
CA TYR A 73 -25.75 -29.75 -3.75
C TYR A 73 -27.25 -29.51 -3.87
N THR A 74 -28.02 -30.56 -3.61
CA THR A 74 -29.49 -30.55 -3.62
C THR A 74 -30.10 -30.68 -2.22
N ALA A 75 -29.32 -31.10 -1.22
CA ALA A 75 -29.77 -31.25 0.15
C ALA A 75 -29.87 -29.89 0.87
N GLU A 76 -31.05 -29.58 1.40
CA GLU A 76 -31.36 -28.29 2.04
C GLU A 76 -30.40 -27.92 3.18
N LYS A 77 -30.07 -28.89 4.06
CA LYS A 77 -29.14 -28.66 5.18
C LYS A 77 -27.72 -28.28 4.70
N SER A 78 -27.28 -28.85 3.59
CA SER A 78 -25.98 -28.54 2.98
C SER A 78 -25.99 -27.13 2.36
N ILE A 79 -27.07 -26.77 1.67
CA ILE A 79 -27.25 -25.44 1.08
C ILE A 79 -27.29 -24.35 2.17
N GLN A 80 -28.03 -24.57 3.27
CA GLN A 80 -28.09 -23.61 4.39
C GLN A 80 -26.72 -23.36 5.03
N THR A 81 -25.88 -24.40 5.12
CA THR A 81 -24.52 -24.26 5.68
C THR A 81 -23.63 -23.43 4.77
N LEU A 82 -23.65 -23.71 3.47
CA LEU A 82 -22.91 -22.93 2.48
C LEU A 82 -23.40 -21.48 2.39
N LEU A 83 -24.71 -21.24 2.55
CA LEU A 83 -25.25 -19.88 2.58
C LEU A 83 -24.69 -19.08 3.78
N ARG A 84 -24.58 -19.69 4.96
CA ARG A 84 -23.97 -19.04 6.13
C ARG A 84 -22.50 -18.71 5.90
N GLU A 85 -21.75 -19.60 5.25
CA GLU A 85 -20.36 -19.36 4.89
C GLU A 85 -20.24 -18.20 3.89
N LEU A 86 -21.09 -18.17 2.86
CA LEU A 86 -21.14 -17.09 1.87
C LEU A 86 -21.40 -15.73 2.53
N ILE A 87 -22.35 -15.67 3.47
CA ILE A 87 -22.65 -14.46 4.26
C ILE A 87 -21.42 -14.02 5.08
N GLY A 88 -20.68 -14.98 5.65
CA GLY A 88 -19.42 -14.71 6.36
C GLY A 88 -18.39 -14.04 5.44
N LEU A 89 -18.15 -14.63 4.27
CA LEU A 89 -17.23 -14.09 3.27
C LEU A 89 -17.66 -12.70 2.78
N THR A 90 -18.97 -12.45 2.60
CA THR A 90 -19.48 -11.11 2.28
C THR A 90 -19.14 -10.09 3.36
N LYS A 91 -19.32 -10.44 4.64
CA LYS A 91 -18.99 -9.53 5.76
C LYS A 91 -17.49 -9.22 5.82
N GLU A 92 -16.64 -10.23 5.62
CA GLU A 92 -15.19 -10.02 5.55
C GLU A 92 -14.81 -9.09 4.39
N LEU A 93 -15.44 -9.27 3.22
CA LEU A 93 -15.22 -8.41 2.05
C LEU A 93 -15.63 -6.96 2.33
N THR A 94 -16.78 -6.74 2.98
CA THR A 94 -17.23 -5.40 3.38
C THR A 94 -16.22 -4.74 4.34
N ALA A 95 -15.73 -5.48 5.34
CA ALA A 95 -14.74 -4.95 6.27
C ALA A 95 -13.41 -4.57 5.59
N LEU A 96 -12.97 -5.32 4.57
CA LEU A 96 -11.80 -4.94 3.77
C LEU A 96 -12.05 -3.70 2.92
N GLN A 97 -13.25 -3.54 2.35
CA GLN A 97 -13.63 -2.35 1.59
C GLN A 97 -13.65 -1.10 2.48
N GLU A 98 -14.21 -1.19 3.69
CA GLU A 98 -14.19 -0.10 4.68
C GLU A 98 -12.76 0.31 5.03
N LYS A 99 -11.86 -0.66 5.25
CA LYS A 99 -10.43 -0.39 5.48
C LYS A 99 -9.76 0.29 4.30
N ALA A 100 -10.07 -0.12 3.06
CA ALA A 100 -9.53 0.51 1.86
C ALA A 100 -10.00 1.95 1.69
N VAL A 101 -11.28 2.21 2.00
CA VAL A 101 -11.85 3.57 1.99
C VAL A 101 -11.18 4.44 3.04
N SER A 102 -11.08 3.99 4.29
CA SER A 102 -10.39 4.72 5.37
C SER A 102 -8.94 5.01 5.01
N LEU A 103 -8.19 4.02 4.50
CA LEU A 103 -6.81 4.20 4.04
C LEU A 103 -6.69 5.28 2.95
N THR A 104 -7.68 5.36 2.06
CA THR A 104 -7.70 6.35 0.97
C THR A 104 -8.06 7.75 1.46
N ILE A 105 -8.96 7.86 2.44
CA ILE A 105 -9.30 9.13 3.09
C ILE A 105 -8.08 9.66 3.84
N ASP A 106 -7.46 8.83 4.69
CA ASP A 106 -6.26 9.19 5.47
C ASP A 106 -5.10 9.65 4.58
N TYR A 107 -4.97 9.08 3.37
CA TYR A 107 -3.96 9.49 2.40
C TYR A 107 -4.27 10.86 1.77
N ARG A 108 -5.55 11.18 1.55
CA ARG A 108 -5.98 12.45 0.94
C ARG A 108 -5.97 13.63 1.91
N GLU A 109 -6.16 13.36 3.21
CA GLU A 109 -6.16 14.39 4.26
C GLU A 109 -4.74 14.81 4.70
N ARG A 110 -3.71 14.16 4.17
CA ARG A 110 -2.29 14.44 4.46
C ARG A 110 -1.68 15.49 3.55
#